data_AF-A0A7W9Y395-F1
#
_entry.id   AF-A0A7W9Y395-F1
#
_cell.length_a   1.000
_cell.length_b   1.000
_cell.length_c   1.000
_cell.angle_alpha   90.00
_cell.angle_beta   90.00
_cell.angle_gamma   90.00
#
_symmetry.space_group_name_H-M   'P 1'
#
loop_
_entity.id
_entity.type
_entity.pdbx_description
1 polymer ?
#
loop_
_entity_poly.entity_id
_entity_poly.type
_entity_poly.pdbx_seq_one_letter_code
_entity_poly.pdbx_strand_id
1 'polypeptide(L)'
;MTGDPNVEKEERVLSTEQAKLLAFKMLHQPDPCSDIPPSLLSGYDIDRYVRLTGLISPYYSGGGMGNRMKKASYEGRIGSKAYFFSEKGDLEPILVKGEPLRVPANSIVFVESDLEFRLPDYIALRFNLSIRHVHRGLLLGTGPLVDPGFWGRLCIPLHNLTNEEYLIAPNEGLFWVEFTKTTPGEIVGRNPLVSDPQEQSDSLDRGLWDIEKFIRKAARPLDPAKPSIPIRSSISVVAEQNRKRAETAADEATRAQKQAEESKKEAEAAKKSSVESKAALEEIKAKVESYGLIGVLLSLATAFTLWGTFFFGVRADMAALGARLDGEIAARQSKPNDAKPDSAKSTEAERLKFDVDNLKRRLDDVVRENDALRTQIQTLTSGQK
;
A
#
# COMPACT_ATOMS: atom_id res chain seq x y z
N MET A 1 40.77 -3.98 -1.49
CA MET A 1 40.46 -5.38 -1.13
C MET A 1 41.37 -6.27 -1.95
N THR A 2 42.49 -6.69 -1.37
CA THR A 2 43.44 -7.64 -1.97
C THR A 2 42.79 -9.02 -1.96
N GLY A 3 42.40 -9.52 -3.14
CA GLY A 3 41.80 -10.84 -3.29
C GLY A 3 42.78 -11.93 -2.89
N ASP A 4 42.34 -12.81 -2.00
CA ASP A 4 43.07 -14.01 -1.58
C ASP A 4 43.36 -14.88 -2.83
N PRO A 5 44.64 -15.17 -3.15
CA PRO A 5 45.01 -15.93 -4.34
C PRO A 5 44.55 -17.40 -4.33
N ASN A 6 43.96 -17.89 -3.23
CA ASN A 6 43.54 -19.28 -3.07
C ASN A 6 42.03 -19.53 -3.19
N VAL A 7 41.24 -18.56 -3.67
CA VAL A 7 39.84 -18.83 -4.01
C VAL A 7 39.81 -19.64 -5.30
N GLU A 8 39.69 -20.96 -5.16
CA GLU A 8 39.42 -21.87 -6.27
C GLU A 8 38.28 -21.30 -7.12
N LYS A 9 38.51 -21.13 -8.42
CA LYS A 9 37.51 -20.57 -9.33
C LYS A 9 36.50 -21.65 -9.74
N GLU A 10 35.27 -21.24 -9.98
CA GLU A 10 34.27 -22.08 -10.62
C GLU A 10 34.71 -22.37 -12.07
N GLU A 11 34.70 -23.64 -12.47
CA GLU A 11 34.99 -24.08 -13.82
C GLU A 11 33.70 -24.49 -14.51
N ARG A 12 33.44 -23.94 -15.70
CA ARG A 12 32.28 -24.33 -16.51
C ARG A 12 32.55 -25.67 -17.18
N VAL A 13 31.88 -26.70 -16.69
CA VAL A 13 32.00 -28.08 -17.18
C VAL A 13 31.12 -28.32 -18.41
N LEU A 14 29.92 -27.75 -18.42
CA LEU A 14 28.96 -27.94 -19.51
C LEU A 14 28.34 -26.59 -19.91
N SER A 15 28.51 -26.24 -21.18
CA SER A 15 27.85 -25.07 -21.76
C SER A 15 26.38 -25.35 -22.09
N THR A 16 25.59 -24.28 -22.24
CA THR A 16 24.18 -24.37 -22.64
C THR A 16 23.99 -25.10 -23.96
N GLU A 17 24.81 -24.82 -24.98
CA GLU A 17 24.72 -25.49 -26.28
C GLU A 17 25.03 -27.00 -26.18
N GLN A 18 26.05 -27.38 -25.42
CA GLN A 18 26.37 -28.79 -25.21
C GLN A 18 25.24 -29.51 -24.46
N ALA A 19 24.71 -28.91 -23.39
CA ALA A 19 23.61 -29.47 -22.63
C ALA A 19 22.34 -29.64 -23.48
N LYS A 20 22.05 -28.65 -24.33
CA LYS A 20 20.93 -28.69 -25.28
C LYS A 20 21.05 -29.87 -26.25
N LEU A 21 22.23 -30.10 -26.81
CA LEU A 21 22.48 -31.25 -27.70
C LEU A 21 22.37 -32.59 -26.97
N LEU A 22 22.86 -32.68 -25.74
CA LEU A 22 22.71 -33.90 -24.91
C LEU A 22 21.25 -34.18 -24.60
N ALA A 23 20.51 -33.18 -24.13
CA ALA A 23 19.10 -33.32 -23.79
C ALA A 23 18.25 -33.72 -25.00
N PHE A 24 18.53 -33.15 -26.17
CA PHE A 24 17.86 -33.52 -27.41
C PHE A 24 18.15 -34.98 -27.82
N LYS A 25 19.40 -35.44 -27.69
CA LYS A 25 19.77 -36.84 -27.93
C LYS A 25 19.09 -37.80 -26.95
N MET A 26 18.84 -37.35 -25.72
CA MET A 26 18.20 -38.13 -24.67
C MET A 26 16.67 -38.13 -24.74
N LEU A 27 16.08 -37.37 -25.67
CA LEU A 27 14.63 -37.38 -25.87
C LEU A 27 14.18 -38.79 -26.26
N HIS A 28 13.20 -39.33 -25.52
CA HIS A 28 12.66 -40.68 -25.70
C HIS A 28 13.67 -41.84 -25.50
N GLN A 29 14.88 -41.55 -25.02
CA GLN A 29 15.85 -42.59 -24.69
C GLN A 29 15.58 -43.13 -23.28
N PRO A 30 15.90 -44.41 -23.03
CA PRO A 30 15.84 -44.96 -21.68
C PRO A 30 16.81 -44.21 -20.76
N ASP A 31 16.55 -44.30 -19.46
CA ASP A 31 17.39 -43.71 -18.44
C ASP A 31 18.85 -44.26 -18.50
N PRO A 32 19.87 -43.39 -18.69
CA PRO A 32 21.25 -43.81 -18.86
C PRO A 32 21.93 -44.18 -17.54
N CYS A 33 21.28 -43.95 -16.40
CA CYS A 33 21.76 -44.35 -15.08
C CYS A 33 20.78 -45.32 -14.41
N SER A 34 20.47 -46.41 -15.11
CA SER A 34 19.55 -47.45 -14.64
C SER A 34 19.99 -48.14 -13.34
N ASP A 35 21.27 -48.06 -12.99
CA ASP A 35 21.85 -48.54 -11.74
C ASP A 35 21.46 -47.69 -10.51
N ILE A 36 21.02 -46.45 -10.71
CA ILE A 36 20.58 -45.57 -9.62
C ILE A 36 19.12 -45.88 -9.26
N PRO A 37 18.76 -46.23 -8.02
CA PRO A 37 17.36 -46.48 -7.68
C PRO A 37 16.54 -45.18 -7.67
N PRO A 38 15.21 -45.22 -7.91
CA PRO A 38 14.31 -44.07 -7.73
C PRO A 38 14.44 -43.48 -6.32
N SER A 39 15.01 -42.29 -6.22
CA SER A 39 15.35 -41.64 -4.95
C SER A 39 15.73 -40.17 -5.17
N LEU A 40 15.90 -39.43 -4.07
CA LEU A 40 16.59 -38.14 -4.08
C LEU A 40 18.04 -38.36 -4.52
N LEU A 41 18.45 -37.66 -5.57
CA LEU A 41 19.78 -37.82 -6.15
C LEU A 41 20.86 -37.22 -5.26
N SER A 42 21.96 -37.95 -5.09
CA SER A 42 23.17 -37.41 -4.47
C SER A 42 23.86 -36.41 -5.41
N GLY A 43 24.78 -35.59 -4.90
CA GLY A 43 25.55 -34.66 -5.72
C GLY A 43 26.37 -35.36 -6.82
N TYR A 44 26.83 -36.59 -6.54
CA TYR A 44 27.49 -37.45 -7.53
C TYR A 44 26.54 -37.87 -8.64
N ASP A 45 25.32 -38.29 -8.27
CA ASP A 45 24.30 -38.70 -9.24
C ASP A 45 23.81 -37.51 -10.08
N ILE A 46 23.66 -36.33 -9.46
CA ILE A 46 23.34 -35.08 -10.17
C ILE A 46 24.42 -34.78 -11.20
N ASP A 47 25.71 -34.81 -10.83
CA ASP A 47 26.82 -34.57 -11.76
C ASP A 47 26.79 -35.55 -12.95
N ARG A 48 26.58 -36.84 -12.66
CA ARG A 48 26.48 -37.89 -13.68
C ARG A 48 25.31 -37.65 -14.63
N TYR A 49 24.12 -37.34 -14.12
CA TYR A 49 22.96 -37.02 -14.95
C TYR A 49 23.20 -35.77 -15.79
N VAL A 50 23.75 -34.69 -15.22
CA VAL A 50 24.02 -33.46 -15.98
C VAL A 50 24.94 -33.73 -17.17
N ARG A 51 26.01 -34.50 -16.96
CA ARG A 51 26.98 -34.82 -18.02
C ARG A 51 26.42 -35.74 -19.10
N LEU A 52 25.48 -36.63 -18.76
CA LEU A 52 24.92 -37.59 -19.69
C LEU A 52 23.69 -37.04 -20.44
N THR A 53 22.88 -36.21 -19.77
CA THR A 53 21.58 -35.78 -20.29
C THR A 53 21.44 -34.29 -20.53
N GLY A 54 22.39 -33.46 -20.08
CA GLY A 54 22.21 -32.01 -20.14
C GLY A 54 21.11 -31.48 -19.21
N LEU A 55 20.86 -32.19 -18.09
CA LEU A 55 19.78 -31.93 -17.13
C LEU A 55 19.63 -30.46 -16.72
N ILE A 56 20.75 -29.79 -16.46
CA ILE A 56 20.82 -28.34 -16.20
C ILE A 56 21.98 -27.69 -16.95
N SER A 57 21.85 -26.40 -17.26
CA SER A 57 22.93 -25.61 -17.86
C SER A 57 22.80 -24.11 -17.62
N PRO A 58 23.89 -23.33 -17.64
CA PRO A 58 25.28 -23.79 -17.60
C PRO A 58 25.58 -24.55 -16.31
N TYR A 59 26.47 -25.54 -16.39
CA TYR A 59 26.87 -26.35 -15.23
C TYR A 59 28.33 -26.08 -14.89
N TYR A 60 28.58 -25.82 -13.60
CA TYR A 60 29.88 -25.47 -13.05
C TYR A 60 30.29 -26.47 -11.97
N SER A 61 31.59 -26.67 -11.82
CA SER A 61 32.20 -27.43 -10.74
C SER A 61 33.35 -26.65 -10.10
N GLY A 62 33.92 -27.14 -9.00
CA GLY A 62 34.97 -26.44 -8.26
C GLY A 62 34.40 -25.30 -7.41
N GLY A 63 35.18 -24.24 -7.17
CA GLY A 63 34.74 -23.09 -6.39
C GLY A 63 34.98 -23.16 -4.87
N GLY A 64 35.65 -24.21 -4.36
CA GLY A 64 35.90 -24.40 -2.93
C GLY A 64 34.63 -24.27 -2.08
N MET A 65 34.63 -23.34 -1.11
CA MET A 65 33.46 -23.05 -0.28
C MET A 65 32.27 -22.44 -1.05
N GLY A 66 32.52 -21.86 -2.23
CA GLY A 66 31.50 -21.32 -3.11
C GLY A 66 30.98 -22.31 -4.14
N ASN A 67 31.33 -23.60 -4.03
CA ASN A 67 30.86 -24.63 -4.95
C ASN A 67 29.33 -24.68 -4.95
N ARG A 68 28.75 -24.66 -6.16
CA ARG A 68 27.30 -24.78 -6.38
C ARG A 68 26.77 -26.17 -6.03
N MET A 69 27.61 -27.20 -6.12
CA MET A 69 27.22 -28.57 -5.80
C MET A 69 27.24 -28.83 -4.29
N LYS A 70 26.12 -29.33 -3.77
CA LYS A 70 25.99 -29.90 -2.43
C LYS A 70 25.83 -31.42 -2.49
N LYS A 71 25.75 -32.06 -1.33
CA LYS A 71 25.60 -33.51 -1.20
C LYS A 71 24.35 -34.10 -1.88
N ALA A 72 23.29 -33.31 -2.07
CA ALA A 72 22.02 -33.76 -2.67
C ALA A 72 21.26 -32.62 -3.37
N SER A 73 21.96 -31.51 -3.70
CA SER A 73 21.34 -30.36 -4.34
C SER A 73 22.36 -29.52 -5.10
N TYR A 74 21.87 -28.68 -6.01
CA TYR A 74 22.69 -27.77 -6.79
C TYR A 74 22.19 -26.32 -6.64
N GLU A 75 23.12 -25.38 -6.54
CA GLU A 75 22.83 -23.94 -6.36
C GLU A 75 22.41 -23.29 -7.68
N GLY A 76 21.25 -22.65 -7.68
CA GLY A 76 20.82 -21.69 -8.70
C GLY A 76 20.99 -20.26 -8.22
N ARG A 77 21.29 -19.35 -9.14
CA ARG A 77 21.47 -17.91 -8.92
C ARG A 77 20.45 -17.10 -9.72
N ILE A 78 20.52 -15.79 -9.58
CA ILE A 78 19.73 -14.85 -10.38
C ILE A 78 20.17 -14.93 -11.84
N GLY A 79 19.21 -15.13 -12.73
CA GLY A 79 19.37 -15.15 -14.17
C GLY A 79 19.49 -13.75 -14.77
N SER A 80 19.06 -13.63 -16.02
CA SER A 80 19.24 -12.39 -16.80
C SER A 80 18.06 -11.43 -16.73
N LYS A 81 16.95 -11.86 -16.12
CA LYS A 81 15.70 -11.12 -16.04
C LYS A 81 15.13 -11.14 -14.64
N ALA A 82 14.59 -10.00 -14.23
CA ALA A 82 13.69 -9.90 -13.09
C ALA A 82 12.63 -8.84 -13.37
N TYR A 83 11.41 -9.08 -12.91
CA TYR A 83 10.26 -8.22 -13.16
C TYR A 83 9.50 -7.87 -11.89
N PHE A 84 8.86 -6.72 -11.92
CA PHE A 84 8.00 -6.20 -10.86
C PHE A 84 6.75 -5.58 -11.47
N PHE A 85 5.61 -5.69 -10.79
CA PHE A 85 4.40 -4.96 -11.17
C PHE A 85 4.39 -3.59 -10.50
N SER A 86 4.43 -2.53 -11.30
CA SER A 86 4.39 -1.14 -10.81
C SER A 86 3.05 -0.80 -10.15
N GLU A 87 2.97 0.39 -9.55
CA GLU A 87 1.72 0.88 -8.96
C GLU A 87 0.59 1.01 -9.99
N LYS A 88 0.95 1.26 -11.25
CA LYS A 88 0.01 1.34 -12.38
C LYS A 88 -0.45 -0.03 -12.88
N GLY A 89 0.19 -1.10 -12.43
CA GLY A 89 -0.09 -2.47 -12.86
C GLY A 89 0.72 -2.90 -14.08
N ASP A 90 1.70 -2.12 -14.50
CA ASP A 90 2.60 -2.47 -15.60
C ASP A 90 3.69 -3.42 -15.13
N LEU A 91 4.05 -4.40 -15.96
CA LEU A 91 5.15 -5.32 -15.69
C LEU A 91 6.46 -4.70 -16.17
N GLU A 92 7.34 -4.33 -15.24
CA GLU A 92 8.58 -3.59 -15.49
C GLU A 92 9.82 -4.45 -15.19
N PRO A 93 10.86 -4.40 -16.02
CA PRO A 93 12.13 -5.04 -15.73
C PRO A 93 12.88 -4.25 -14.65
N ILE A 94 13.44 -4.95 -13.66
CA ILE A 94 14.13 -4.34 -12.50
C ILE A 94 15.58 -4.78 -12.33
N LEU A 95 16.09 -5.65 -13.20
CA LEU A 95 17.46 -6.14 -13.12
C LEU A 95 18.40 -5.29 -13.99
N VAL A 96 19.42 -4.72 -13.37
CA VAL A 96 20.51 -4.00 -14.04
C VAL A 96 21.76 -4.88 -14.01
N LYS A 97 22.40 -5.07 -15.17
CA LYS A 97 23.56 -5.95 -15.31
C LYS A 97 24.72 -5.49 -14.41
N GLY A 98 25.18 -6.37 -13.52
CA GLY A 98 26.30 -6.12 -12.62
C GLY A 98 25.91 -5.44 -11.31
N GLU A 99 24.65 -5.02 -11.15
CA GLU A 99 24.14 -4.46 -9.91
C GLU A 99 23.35 -5.50 -9.11
N PRO A 100 23.31 -5.39 -7.77
CA PRO A 100 22.43 -6.21 -6.96
C PRO A 100 20.97 -6.07 -7.39
N LEU A 101 20.24 -7.19 -7.40
CA LEU A 101 18.80 -7.16 -7.54
C LEU A 101 18.20 -6.49 -6.30
N ARG A 102 17.42 -5.44 -6.53
CA ARG A 102 16.67 -4.70 -5.52
C ARG A 102 15.27 -5.27 -5.43
N VAL A 103 14.92 -5.83 -4.27
CA VAL A 103 13.56 -6.30 -3.98
C VAL A 103 12.90 -5.31 -3.03
N PRO A 104 11.94 -4.48 -3.50
CA PRO A 104 11.31 -3.46 -2.67
C PRO A 104 10.67 -4.04 -1.41
N ALA A 105 10.61 -3.24 -0.34
CA ALA A 105 9.92 -3.59 0.89
C ALA A 105 8.47 -4.02 0.63
N ASN A 106 7.98 -5.04 1.34
CA ASN A 106 6.59 -5.52 1.26
C ASN A 106 6.09 -5.82 -0.16
N SER A 107 6.98 -6.27 -1.07
CA SER A 107 6.69 -6.41 -2.49
C SER A 107 6.93 -7.84 -3.01
N ILE A 108 6.36 -8.14 -4.17
CA ILE A 108 6.59 -9.39 -4.90
C ILE A 108 7.36 -9.07 -6.19
N VAL A 109 8.49 -9.73 -6.40
CA VAL A 109 9.26 -9.67 -7.65
C VAL A 109 9.38 -11.06 -8.26
N PHE A 110 9.49 -11.14 -9.59
CA PHE A 110 9.63 -12.38 -10.33
C PHE A 110 11.03 -12.49 -10.89
N VAL A 111 11.77 -13.51 -10.48
CA VAL A 111 13.21 -13.63 -10.79
C VAL A 111 13.44 -14.85 -11.67
N GLU A 112 14.19 -14.66 -12.74
CA GLU A 112 14.64 -15.76 -13.59
C GLU A 112 15.77 -16.54 -12.89
N SER A 113 15.77 -17.86 -13.05
CA SER A 113 16.93 -18.71 -12.72
C SER A 113 18.08 -18.53 -13.72
N ASP A 114 19.33 -18.52 -13.26
CA ASP A 114 20.50 -18.58 -14.15
C ASP A 114 20.66 -19.94 -14.84
N LEU A 115 20.02 -20.98 -14.29
CA LEU A 115 19.95 -22.31 -14.86
C LEU A 115 18.76 -22.46 -15.81
N GLU A 116 19.05 -23.11 -16.93
CA GLU A 116 18.12 -23.75 -17.84
C GLU A 116 17.99 -25.22 -17.48
N PHE A 117 16.74 -25.68 -17.40
CA PHE A 117 16.39 -27.06 -17.05
C PHE A 117 15.92 -27.78 -18.30
N ARG A 118 16.36 -29.03 -18.46
CA ARG A 118 15.91 -29.96 -19.51
C ARG A 118 15.71 -31.33 -18.88
N LEU A 119 14.61 -31.49 -18.16
CA LEU A 119 14.34 -32.67 -17.37
C LEU A 119 13.95 -33.84 -18.30
N PRO A 120 14.60 -35.00 -18.18
CA PRO A 120 14.08 -36.24 -18.74
C PRO A 120 12.74 -36.64 -18.09
N ASP A 121 12.00 -37.54 -18.72
CA ASP A 121 10.67 -38.00 -18.25
C ASP A 121 10.69 -38.79 -16.93
N TYR A 122 11.89 -39.12 -16.43
CA TYR A 122 12.11 -39.85 -15.17
C TYR A 122 12.77 -39.01 -14.07
N ILE A 123 12.94 -37.69 -14.27
CA ILE A 123 13.50 -36.78 -13.25
C ILE A 123 12.48 -35.68 -12.95
N ALA A 124 12.02 -35.62 -11.70
CA ALA A 124 11.36 -34.45 -11.16
C ALA A 124 12.36 -33.59 -10.39
N LEU A 125 12.05 -32.32 -10.17
CA LEU A 125 12.82 -31.50 -9.23
C LEU A 125 11.95 -30.70 -8.30
N ARG A 126 12.54 -30.32 -7.17
CA ARG A 126 12.01 -29.31 -6.27
C ARG A 126 13.07 -28.25 -6.09
N PHE A 127 12.65 -27.02 -5.82
CA PHE A 127 13.59 -25.99 -5.45
C PHE A 127 13.12 -25.22 -4.23
N ASN A 128 14.06 -24.86 -3.37
CA ASN A 128 13.81 -24.11 -2.14
C ASN A 128 14.75 -22.91 -2.07
N LEU A 129 14.27 -21.81 -1.51
CA LEU A 129 15.09 -20.63 -1.30
C LEU A 129 16.25 -20.95 -0.36
N SER A 130 17.41 -20.32 -0.56
CA SER A 130 18.52 -20.47 0.37
C SER A 130 18.11 -20.02 1.77
N ILE A 131 18.51 -20.77 2.80
CA ILE A 131 18.12 -20.50 4.19
C ILE A 131 18.54 -19.10 4.64
N ARG A 132 19.63 -18.58 4.07
CA ARG A 132 20.11 -17.20 4.26
C ARG A 132 19.08 -16.16 3.82
N HIS A 133 18.45 -16.35 2.67
CA HIS A 133 17.42 -15.43 2.18
C HIS A 133 16.14 -15.54 3.00
N VAL A 134 15.74 -16.77 3.37
CA VAL A 134 14.57 -17.02 4.22
C VAL A 134 14.70 -16.29 5.56
N HIS A 135 15.82 -16.47 6.27
CA HIS A 135 16.04 -15.82 7.56
C HIS A 135 16.17 -14.30 7.51
N ARG A 136 16.41 -13.74 6.32
CA ARG A 136 16.46 -12.29 6.11
C ARG A 136 15.12 -11.73 5.59
N GLY A 137 14.05 -12.50 5.66
CA GLY A 137 12.68 -12.03 5.39
C GLY A 137 12.23 -12.17 3.93
N LEU A 138 12.96 -12.90 3.08
CA LEU A 138 12.44 -13.29 1.77
C LEU A 138 11.64 -14.58 1.89
N LEU A 139 10.50 -14.63 1.20
CA LEU A 139 9.67 -15.82 1.11
C LEU A 139 9.54 -16.23 -0.36
N LEU A 140 9.67 -17.54 -0.59
CA LEU A 140 9.34 -18.21 -1.83
C LEU A 140 8.08 -19.04 -1.61
N GLY A 141 7.15 -19.04 -2.58
CA GLY A 141 6.00 -19.94 -2.56
C GLY A 141 6.42 -21.42 -2.45
N THR A 142 5.67 -22.20 -1.68
CA THR A 142 5.90 -23.59 -1.19
C THR A 142 6.73 -24.55 -2.08
N GLY A 143 8.04 -24.34 -2.20
CA GLY A 143 9.02 -25.25 -2.80
C GLY A 143 8.49 -26.12 -3.94
N PRO A 144 8.05 -25.51 -5.06
CA PRO A 144 7.17 -26.15 -6.02
C PRO A 144 7.87 -27.33 -6.68
N LEU A 145 7.07 -28.36 -6.97
CA LEU A 145 7.48 -29.50 -7.77
C LEU A 145 7.45 -29.10 -9.24
N VAL A 146 8.52 -29.42 -9.95
CA VAL A 146 8.60 -29.31 -11.41
C VAL A 146 8.56 -30.71 -11.96
N ASP A 147 7.57 -30.96 -12.82
CA ASP A 147 7.26 -32.27 -13.35
C ASP A 147 8.33 -32.77 -14.32
N PRO A 148 8.52 -34.10 -14.43
CA PRO A 148 9.37 -34.69 -15.45
C PRO A 148 9.01 -34.25 -16.87
N GLY A 149 10.02 -34.19 -17.73
CA GLY A 149 9.87 -33.69 -19.09
C GLY A 149 9.89 -32.16 -19.22
N PHE A 150 9.94 -31.38 -18.12
CA PHE A 150 9.99 -29.92 -18.21
C PHE A 150 11.29 -29.41 -18.84
N TRP A 151 11.18 -28.56 -19.87
CA TRP A 151 12.28 -27.76 -20.40
C TRP A 151 11.95 -26.28 -20.27
N GLY A 152 12.86 -25.49 -19.71
CA GLY A 152 12.65 -24.06 -19.54
C GLY A 152 13.53 -23.43 -18.48
N ARG A 153 13.23 -22.18 -18.16
CA ARG A 153 13.79 -21.46 -17.01
C ARG A 153 12.73 -21.35 -15.92
N LEU A 154 13.17 -21.39 -14.67
CA LEU A 154 12.27 -21.19 -13.54
C LEU A 154 11.99 -19.70 -13.36
N CYS A 155 10.70 -19.39 -13.18
CA CYS A 155 10.23 -18.08 -12.72
C CYS A 155 9.98 -18.18 -11.21
N ILE A 156 10.78 -17.47 -10.42
CA ILE A 156 10.83 -17.58 -8.97
C ILE A 156 10.18 -16.33 -8.36
N PRO A 157 8.94 -16.40 -7.84
CA PRO A 157 8.33 -15.28 -7.14
C PRO A 157 8.95 -15.11 -5.76
N LEU A 158 9.59 -13.97 -5.52
CA LEU A 158 10.16 -13.59 -4.22
C LEU A 158 9.28 -12.54 -3.57
N HIS A 159 8.82 -12.81 -2.35
CA HIS A 159 8.11 -11.85 -1.52
C HIS A 159 9.06 -11.32 -0.45
N ASN A 160 9.33 -10.02 -0.45
CA ASN A 160 10.06 -9.36 0.63
C ASN A 160 9.08 -8.98 1.75
N LEU A 161 9.17 -9.65 2.89
CA LEU A 161 8.32 -9.43 4.07
C LEU A 161 8.88 -8.38 5.04
N THR A 162 9.98 -7.73 4.67
CA THR A 162 10.61 -6.69 5.49
C THR A 162 10.10 -5.31 5.11
N ASN A 163 10.34 -4.34 5.99
CA ASN A 163 10.08 -2.92 5.77
C ASN A 163 11.22 -2.21 5.03
N GLU A 164 12.27 -2.93 4.64
CA GLU A 164 13.45 -2.38 3.98
C GLU A 164 13.63 -3.02 2.59
N GLU A 165 14.39 -2.35 1.73
CA GLU A 165 14.79 -2.91 0.45
C GLU A 165 15.78 -4.06 0.66
N TYR A 166 15.53 -5.19 -0.01
CA TYR A 166 16.41 -6.34 0.07
C TYR A 166 17.32 -6.41 -1.15
N LEU A 167 18.63 -6.53 -0.93
CA LEU A 167 19.65 -6.62 -1.99
C LEU A 167 20.16 -8.06 -2.14
N ILE A 168 20.12 -8.59 -3.36
CA ILE A 168 20.74 -9.89 -3.71
C ILE A 168 21.87 -9.62 -4.70
N ALA A 169 23.10 -10.02 -4.36
CA ALA A 169 24.23 -9.80 -5.27
C ALA A 169 24.13 -10.69 -6.52
N PRO A 170 24.64 -10.26 -7.70
CA PRO A 170 24.48 -11.02 -8.96
C PRO A 170 25.00 -12.46 -8.93
N ASN A 171 26.07 -12.72 -8.15
CA ASN A 171 26.70 -14.03 -8.05
C ASN A 171 26.35 -14.76 -6.73
N GLU A 172 25.34 -14.28 -6.00
CA GLU A 172 24.88 -14.92 -4.77
C GLU A 172 23.95 -16.10 -5.07
N GLY A 173 24.10 -17.18 -4.31
CA GLY A 173 23.22 -18.34 -4.35
C GLY A 173 21.81 -18.02 -3.88
N LEU A 174 20.84 -18.11 -4.80
CA LEU A 174 19.44 -17.77 -4.54
C LEU A 174 18.65 -18.97 -3.99
N PHE A 175 18.78 -20.13 -4.63
CA PHE A 175 17.97 -21.31 -4.32
C PHE A 175 18.76 -22.61 -4.51
N TRP A 176 18.28 -23.67 -3.85
CA TRP A 176 18.78 -25.03 -3.99
C TRP A 176 17.81 -25.85 -4.82
N VAL A 177 18.33 -26.59 -5.78
CA VAL A 177 17.56 -27.55 -6.58
C VAL A 177 17.87 -28.96 -6.11
N GLU A 178 16.82 -29.71 -5.80
CA GLU A 178 16.86 -31.12 -5.44
C GLU A 178 16.23 -31.91 -6.58
N PHE A 179 16.90 -32.96 -7.04
CA PHE A 179 16.42 -33.78 -8.15
C PHE A 179 16.01 -35.14 -7.60
N THR A 180 14.85 -35.63 -8.02
CA THR A 180 14.32 -36.92 -7.63
C THR A 180 14.11 -37.77 -8.87
N LYS A 181 14.72 -38.95 -8.89
CA LYS A 181 14.43 -39.95 -9.90
C LYS A 181 13.10 -40.63 -9.57
N THR A 182 12.18 -40.62 -10.53
CA THR A 182 10.86 -41.22 -10.38
C THR A 182 10.91 -42.72 -10.67
N THR A 183 9.86 -43.45 -10.26
CA THR A 183 9.73 -44.88 -10.56
C THR A 183 9.50 -45.09 -12.06
N PRO A 184 10.10 -46.11 -12.68
CA PRO A 184 9.77 -46.51 -14.04
C PRO A 184 8.27 -46.83 -14.14
N GLY A 185 7.61 -46.32 -15.18
CA GLY A 185 6.18 -46.55 -15.41
C GLY A 185 5.73 -46.00 -16.75
N GLU A 186 4.48 -46.28 -17.12
CA GLU A 186 3.85 -45.64 -18.27
C GLU A 186 3.82 -44.12 -18.07
N ILE A 187 4.05 -43.36 -19.14
CA ILE A 187 3.92 -41.90 -19.12
C ILE A 187 2.42 -41.58 -19.01
N VAL A 188 1.93 -41.49 -17.77
CA VAL A 188 0.57 -41.10 -17.44
C VAL A 188 0.59 -39.64 -16.98
N GLY A 189 -0.18 -38.78 -17.63
CA GLY A 189 -0.31 -37.37 -17.26
C GLY A 189 -0.11 -36.40 -18.42
N ARG A 190 -0.15 -35.10 -18.11
CA ARG A 190 0.10 -34.05 -19.11
C ARG A 190 1.60 -33.86 -19.28
N ASN A 191 2.07 -33.78 -20.52
CA ASN A 191 3.45 -33.39 -20.79
C ASN A 191 3.60 -31.87 -20.52
N PRO A 192 4.49 -31.43 -19.61
CA PRO A 192 4.64 -30.01 -19.28
C PRO A 192 5.11 -29.15 -20.46
N LEU A 193 5.65 -29.76 -21.52
CA LEU A 193 6.10 -29.07 -22.72
C LEU A 193 5.01 -28.85 -23.78
N VAL A 194 3.89 -29.56 -23.68
CA VAL A 194 2.82 -29.50 -24.68
C VAL A 194 1.63 -28.75 -24.08
N SER A 195 1.69 -27.41 -24.11
CA SER A 195 0.53 -26.59 -23.76
C SER A 195 -0.54 -26.59 -24.85
N ASP A 196 -0.13 -26.81 -26.10
CA ASP A 196 -1.00 -26.95 -27.28
C ASP A 196 -0.60 -28.23 -28.03
N PRO A 197 -1.52 -29.18 -28.27
CA PRO A 197 -1.26 -30.38 -29.06
C PRO A 197 -0.68 -30.11 -30.47
N GLN A 198 -0.89 -28.91 -31.02
CA GLN A 198 -0.33 -28.52 -32.33
C GLN A 198 1.13 -28.02 -32.25
N GLU A 199 1.65 -27.70 -31.06
CA GLU A 199 3.05 -27.27 -30.82
C GLU A 199 3.99 -28.45 -30.52
N GLN A 200 3.72 -29.65 -31.04
CA GLN A 200 4.70 -30.75 -31.07
C GLN A 200 5.80 -30.44 -32.08
N SER A 201 6.66 -29.49 -31.72
CA SER A 201 7.88 -29.20 -32.44
C SER A 201 9.01 -30.03 -31.84
N ASP A 202 9.57 -30.96 -32.61
CA ASP A 202 10.87 -31.59 -32.32
C ASP A 202 12.03 -30.61 -32.55
N SER A 203 11.83 -29.33 -32.23
CA SER A 203 12.88 -28.34 -32.28
C SER A 203 13.74 -28.41 -31.03
N LEU A 204 15.02 -28.15 -31.26
CA LEU A 204 16.02 -27.91 -30.23
C LEU A 204 15.64 -26.76 -29.28
N ASP A 205 14.77 -25.85 -29.71
CA ASP A 205 14.33 -24.66 -28.96
C ASP A 205 13.00 -24.83 -28.24
N ARG A 206 12.41 -26.03 -28.22
CA ARG A 206 11.19 -26.31 -27.45
C ARG A 206 11.40 -25.95 -25.97
N GLY A 207 10.38 -25.38 -25.34
CA GLY A 207 10.40 -25.14 -23.90
C GLY A 207 9.97 -23.74 -23.46
N LEU A 208 10.00 -23.61 -22.15
CA LEU A 208 9.43 -22.54 -21.36
C LEU A 208 10.54 -21.55 -20.95
N TRP A 209 11.16 -20.91 -21.95
CA TRP A 209 12.40 -20.14 -21.78
C TRP A 209 12.21 -18.69 -21.32
N ASP A 210 11.05 -18.08 -21.57
CA ASP A 210 10.82 -16.66 -21.33
C ASP A 210 9.88 -16.43 -20.14
N ILE A 211 10.46 -16.13 -18.97
CA ILE A 211 9.71 -15.95 -17.72
C ILE A 211 8.60 -14.89 -17.82
N GLU A 212 8.76 -13.88 -18.69
CA GLU A 212 7.77 -12.82 -18.89
C GLU A 212 6.45 -13.36 -19.43
N LYS A 213 6.50 -14.31 -20.38
CA LYS A 213 5.31 -14.98 -20.91
C LYS A 213 4.55 -15.71 -19.82
N PHE A 214 5.24 -16.32 -18.86
CA PHE A 214 4.61 -16.99 -17.70
C PHE A 214 3.92 -15.99 -16.80
N ILE A 215 4.59 -14.89 -16.45
CA ILE A 215 4.02 -13.86 -15.58
C ILE A 215 2.77 -13.26 -16.22
N ARG A 216 2.86 -12.90 -17.51
CA ARG A 216 1.72 -12.36 -18.27
C ARG A 216 0.57 -13.38 -18.39
N LYS A 217 0.88 -14.66 -18.61
CA LYS A 217 -0.13 -15.73 -18.63
C LYS A 217 -0.81 -15.89 -17.27
N ALA A 218 -0.04 -15.87 -16.17
CA ALA A 218 -0.56 -15.98 -14.81
C ALA A 218 -1.40 -14.78 -14.39
N ALA A 219 -1.09 -13.59 -14.93
CA ALA A 219 -1.85 -12.37 -14.70
C ALA A 219 -3.17 -12.29 -15.52
N ARG A 220 -3.46 -13.26 -16.40
CA ARG A 220 -4.73 -13.29 -17.14
C ARG A 220 -5.86 -13.76 -16.22
N PRO A 221 -6.98 -13.02 -16.14
CA PRO A 221 -8.15 -13.49 -15.42
C PRO A 221 -8.75 -14.73 -16.08
N LEU A 222 -9.54 -15.49 -15.30
CA LEU A 222 -10.31 -16.63 -15.82
C LEU A 222 -11.34 -16.21 -16.87
N ASP A 223 -11.90 -15.00 -16.71
CA ASP A 223 -12.82 -14.38 -17.66
C ASP A 223 -12.00 -13.56 -18.67
N PRO A 224 -11.89 -13.98 -19.95
CA PRO A 224 -11.08 -13.28 -20.95
C PRO A 224 -11.54 -11.86 -21.26
N ALA A 225 -12.77 -11.48 -20.90
CA ALA A 225 -13.28 -10.13 -21.07
C ALA A 225 -12.74 -9.14 -20.03
N LYS A 226 -12.17 -9.64 -18.91
CA LYS A 226 -11.60 -8.80 -17.86
C LYS A 226 -10.15 -8.42 -18.18
N PRO A 227 -9.71 -7.22 -17.74
CA PRO A 227 -8.32 -6.82 -17.88
C PRO A 227 -7.40 -7.71 -17.02
N SER A 228 -6.13 -7.76 -17.41
CA SER A 228 -5.08 -8.45 -16.65
C SER A 228 -4.99 -7.91 -15.22
N ILE A 229 -4.79 -8.83 -14.26
CA ILE A 229 -4.70 -8.49 -12.84
C ILE A 229 -3.21 -8.49 -12.45
N PRO A 230 -2.64 -7.36 -12.01
CA PRO A 230 -1.25 -7.32 -11.60
C PRO A 230 -1.03 -8.16 -10.34
N ILE A 231 -0.01 -9.01 -10.35
CA ILE A 231 0.32 -9.90 -9.24
C ILE A 231 1.26 -9.16 -8.28
N ARG A 232 0.69 -8.45 -7.31
CA ARG A 232 1.41 -7.63 -6.33
C ARG A 232 0.92 -7.86 -4.91
N SER A 233 1.73 -7.48 -3.93
CA SER A 233 1.31 -7.48 -2.52
C SER A 233 0.20 -6.45 -2.30
N SER A 234 -0.84 -6.83 -1.56
CA SER A 234 -1.87 -5.89 -1.11
C SER A 234 -1.40 -5.00 0.05
N ILE A 235 -0.32 -5.40 0.75
CA ILE A 235 0.20 -4.72 1.94
C ILE A 235 0.66 -3.31 1.57
N SER A 236 1.39 -3.15 0.47
CA SER A 236 1.91 -1.85 0.03
C SER A 236 0.79 -0.86 -0.27
N VAL A 237 -0.27 -1.31 -0.95
CA VAL A 237 -1.43 -0.47 -1.30
C VAL A 237 -2.17 0.00 -0.04
N VAL A 238 -2.40 -0.90 0.91
CA VAL A 238 -3.09 -0.57 2.17
C VAL A 238 -2.24 0.34 3.03
N ALA A 239 -0.92 0.09 3.13
CA ALA A 239 0.00 0.94 3.87
C ALA A 239 0.04 2.36 3.31
N GLU A 240 0.09 2.52 1.99
CA GLU A 240 0.10 3.82 1.34
C GLU A 240 -1.21 4.58 1.53
N GLN A 241 -2.35 3.89 1.41
CA GLN A 241 -3.66 4.49 1.68
C GLN A 241 -3.78 4.95 3.14
N ASN A 242 -3.28 4.16 4.08
CA ASN A 242 -3.28 4.52 5.50
C ASN A 242 -2.35 5.70 5.79
N ARG A 243 -1.18 5.77 5.14
CA ARG A 243 -0.27 6.92 5.25
C ARG A 243 -0.94 8.21 4.77
N LYS A 244 -1.56 8.20 3.58
CA LYS A 244 -2.28 9.37 3.04
C LYS A 244 -3.43 9.82 3.94
N ARG A 245 -4.17 8.86 4.53
CA ARG A 245 -5.23 9.15 5.50
C ARG A 245 -4.68 9.76 6.79
N ALA A 246 -3.55 9.26 7.29
CA ALA A 246 -2.90 9.78 8.48
C ALA A 246 -2.34 11.19 8.25
N GLU A 247 -1.74 11.46 7.10
CA GLU A 247 -1.28 12.80 6.70
C GLU A 247 -2.45 13.79 6.63
N THR A 248 -3.55 13.40 5.97
CA THR A 248 -4.75 14.25 5.89
C THR A 248 -5.33 14.53 7.28
N ALA A 249 -5.39 13.52 8.16
CA ALA A 249 -5.87 13.68 9.52
C ALA A 249 -4.95 14.59 10.36
N ALA A 250 -3.63 14.50 10.18
CA ALA A 250 -2.66 15.36 10.86
C ALA A 250 -2.80 16.83 10.41
N ASP A 251 -3.01 17.06 9.11
CA ASP A 251 -3.28 18.40 8.56
C ASP A 251 -4.59 18.99 9.09
N GLU A 252 -5.65 18.19 9.13
CA GLU A 252 -6.95 18.59 9.69
C GLU A 252 -6.85 18.92 11.18
N ALA A 253 -6.15 18.08 11.97
CA ALA A 253 -5.91 18.34 13.39
C ALA A 253 -5.12 19.64 13.62
N THR A 254 -4.11 19.89 12.79
CA THR A 254 -3.32 21.14 12.83
C THR A 254 -4.18 22.36 12.52
N ARG A 255 -5.10 22.26 11.54
CA ARG A 255 -6.04 23.35 11.22
C ARG A 255 -7.04 23.58 12.36
N ALA A 256 -7.60 22.51 12.93
CA ALA A 256 -8.52 22.60 14.06
C ALA A 256 -7.85 23.23 15.29
N GLN A 257 -6.58 22.88 15.57
CA GLN A 257 -5.83 23.51 16.66
C GLN A 257 -5.65 25.02 16.43
N LYS A 258 -5.28 25.44 15.21
CA LYS A 258 -5.16 26.87 14.88
C LYS A 258 -6.47 27.63 15.04
N GLN A 259 -7.58 27.05 14.56
CA GLN A 259 -8.92 27.63 14.74
C GLN A 259 -9.30 27.73 16.21
N ALA A 260 -9.02 26.70 17.02
CA ALA A 260 -9.28 26.74 18.45
C ALA A 260 -8.46 27.82 19.17
N GLU A 261 -7.19 28.02 18.78
CA GLU A 261 -6.36 29.10 19.31
C GLU A 261 -6.87 30.50 18.92
N GLU A 262 -7.34 30.66 17.68
CA GLU A 262 -7.99 31.89 17.21
C GLU A 262 -9.29 32.18 17.98
N SER A 263 -10.18 31.19 18.09
CA SER A 263 -11.42 31.31 18.87
C SER A 263 -11.15 31.60 20.34
N LYS A 264 -10.07 31.05 20.92
CA LYS A 264 -9.66 31.38 22.29
C LYS A 264 -9.25 32.85 22.41
N LYS A 265 -8.45 33.38 21.48
CA LYS A 265 -8.07 34.80 21.45
C LYS A 265 -9.28 35.71 21.30
N GLU A 266 -10.23 35.34 20.44
CA GLU A 266 -11.49 36.08 20.26
C GLU A 266 -12.33 36.06 21.55
N ALA A 267 -12.44 34.90 22.20
CA ALA A 267 -13.15 34.77 23.47
C ALA A 267 -12.49 35.59 24.61
N GLU A 268 -11.16 35.63 24.67
CA GLU A 268 -10.42 36.48 25.62
C GLU A 268 -10.65 37.97 25.34
N ALA A 269 -10.67 38.39 24.08
CA ALA A 269 -10.98 39.76 23.68
C ALA A 269 -12.42 40.16 24.04
N ALA A 270 -13.39 39.28 23.78
CA ALA A 270 -14.79 39.47 24.17
C ALA A 270 -14.98 39.54 25.69
N LYS A 271 -14.25 38.71 26.45
CA LYS A 271 -14.26 38.78 27.92
C LYS A 271 -13.73 40.13 28.42
N LYS A 272 -12.68 40.66 27.81
CA LYS A 272 -12.13 41.98 28.15
C LYS A 272 -13.13 43.10 27.87
N SER A 273 -13.77 43.13 26.69
CA SER A 273 -14.77 44.15 26.36
C SER A 273 -16.01 44.07 27.27
N SER A 274 -16.39 42.87 27.71
CA SER A 274 -17.48 42.68 28.67
C SER A 274 -17.15 43.29 30.04
N VAL A 275 -15.91 43.13 30.52
CA VAL A 275 -15.45 43.74 31.79
C VAL A 275 -15.44 45.27 31.68
N GLU A 276 -14.92 45.81 30.57
CA GLU A 276 -14.93 47.27 30.31
C GLU A 276 -16.35 47.83 30.25
N SER A 277 -17.27 47.12 29.59
CA SER A 277 -18.69 47.51 29.50
C SER A 277 -19.38 47.50 30.88
N LYS A 278 -19.07 46.52 31.74
CA LYS A 278 -19.58 46.48 33.12
C LYS A 278 -19.07 47.66 33.95
N ALA A 279 -17.79 48.03 33.79
CA ALA A 279 -17.22 49.18 34.49
C ALA A 279 -17.90 50.49 34.06
N ALA A 280 -18.15 50.67 32.76
CA ALA A 280 -18.88 51.83 32.24
C ALA A 280 -20.33 51.90 32.77
N LEU A 281 -21.01 50.75 32.89
CA LEU A 281 -22.35 50.67 33.47
C LEU A 281 -22.39 51.11 34.94
N GLU A 282 -21.42 50.68 35.76
CA GLU A 282 -21.31 51.12 37.16
C GLU A 282 -21.02 52.62 37.27
N GLU A 283 -20.21 53.18 36.35
CA GLU A 283 -19.96 54.63 36.30
C GLU A 283 -21.24 55.41 35.95
N ILE A 284 -22.03 54.91 34.99
CA ILE A 284 -23.34 55.49 34.65
C ILE A 284 -24.26 55.43 35.87
N LYS A 285 -24.35 54.28 36.56
CA LYS A 285 -25.17 54.11 37.76
C LYS A 285 -24.80 55.10 38.85
N ALA A 286 -23.51 55.30 39.12
CA ALA A 286 -23.04 56.28 40.11
C ALA A 286 -23.42 57.72 39.74
N LYS A 287 -23.34 58.10 38.45
CA LYS A 287 -23.78 59.42 37.97
C LYS A 287 -25.29 59.61 38.07
N VAL A 288 -26.10 58.55 37.92
CA VAL A 288 -27.55 58.63 38.13
C VAL A 288 -27.89 58.96 39.57
N GLU A 289 -27.22 58.30 40.50
CA GLU A 289 -27.44 58.50 41.94
C GLU A 289 -27.03 59.92 42.39
N SER A 290 -26.06 60.57 41.71
CA SER A 290 -25.59 61.92 42.08
C SER A 290 -26.40 63.09 41.51
N TYR A 291 -27.15 62.92 40.41
CA TYR A 291 -27.79 64.05 39.69
C TYR A 291 -29.31 64.15 39.82
N GLY A 292 -29.97 63.29 40.59
CA GLY A 292 -31.44 63.31 40.71
C GLY A 292 -32.15 63.21 39.35
N LEU A 293 -33.37 63.74 39.24
CA LEU A 293 -34.29 63.52 38.11
C LEU A 293 -33.71 63.83 36.70
N ILE A 294 -32.71 64.71 36.59
CA ILE A 294 -31.99 65.01 35.33
C ILE A 294 -30.98 63.90 34.99
N GLY A 295 -30.33 63.30 35.99
CA GLY A 295 -29.46 62.14 35.80
C GLY A 295 -30.21 60.90 35.31
N VAL A 296 -31.47 60.72 35.74
CA VAL A 296 -32.33 59.61 35.30
C VAL A 296 -32.61 59.69 33.79
N LEU A 297 -32.94 60.87 33.26
CA LEU A 297 -33.20 61.03 31.81
C LEU A 297 -31.95 60.81 30.96
N LEU A 298 -30.79 61.34 31.40
CA LEU A 298 -29.53 61.15 30.67
C LEU A 298 -29.10 59.68 30.68
N SER A 299 -29.29 59.00 31.81
CA SER A 299 -28.94 57.59 31.94
C SER A 299 -29.84 56.65 31.16
N LEU A 300 -31.15 56.95 31.09
CA LEU A 300 -32.07 56.23 30.21
C LEU A 300 -31.65 56.40 28.75
N ALA A 301 -31.26 57.61 28.32
CA ALA A 301 -30.78 57.83 26.95
C ALA A 301 -29.48 57.06 26.66
N THR A 302 -28.51 57.03 27.59
CA THR A 302 -27.27 56.22 27.45
C THR A 302 -27.53 54.72 27.53
N ALA A 303 -28.42 54.26 28.40
CA ALA A 303 -28.81 52.86 28.50
C ALA A 303 -29.52 52.41 27.23
N PHE A 304 -30.36 53.26 26.63
CA PHE A 304 -31.06 52.96 25.38
C PHE A 304 -30.13 52.95 24.17
N THR A 305 -29.11 53.82 24.15
CA THR A 305 -28.08 53.80 23.11
C THR A 305 -27.17 52.59 23.25
N LEU A 306 -26.69 52.27 24.45
CA LEU A 306 -25.92 51.05 24.74
C LEU A 306 -26.72 49.79 24.37
N TRP A 307 -27.99 49.74 24.78
CA TRP A 307 -28.91 48.65 24.44
C TRP A 307 -29.13 48.55 22.93
N GLY A 308 -29.34 49.68 22.24
CA GLY A 308 -29.45 49.74 20.79
C GLY A 308 -28.21 49.19 20.09
N THR A 309 -27.01 49.63 20.47
CA THR A 309 -25.75 49.13 19.89
C THR A 309 -25.53 47.63 20.15
N PHE A 310 -25.85 47.15 21.36
CA PHE A 310 -25.77 45.74 21.68
C PHE A 310 -26.78 44.91 20.86
N PHE A 311 -28.04 45.37 20.78
CA PHE A 311 -29.11 44.68 20.07
C PHE A 311 -28.84 44.61 18.56
N PHE A 312 -28.42 45.73 17.94
CA PHE A 312 -28.08 45.75 16.52
C PHE A 312 -26.82 44.94 16.22
N GLY A 313 -25.83 44.95 17.12
CA GLY A 313 -24.63 44.10 17.01
C GLY A 313 -24.96 42.60 17.06
N VAL A 314 -25.69 42.15 18.08
CA VAL A 314 -26.11 40.74 18.22
C VAL A 314 -26.95 40.29 17.02
N ARG A 315 -27.84 41.15 16.51
CA ARG A 315 -28.66 40.81 15.33
C ARG A 315 -27.83 40.69 14.05
N ALA A 316 -26.82 41.54 13.86
CA ALA A 316 -25.91 41.47 12.72
C ALA A 316 -25.06 40.20 12.76
N ASP A 317 -24.51 39.86 13.94
CA ASP A 317 -23.70 38.66 14.14
C ASP A 317 -24.53 37.37 13.93
N MET A 318 -25.77 37.32 14.45
CA MET A 318 -26.70 36.20 14.23
C MET A 318 -27.05 36.03 12.75
N ALA A 319 -27.25 37.12 12.01
CA ALA A 319 -27.54 37.07 10.58
C ALA A 319 -26.32 36.56 9.78
N ALA A 320 -25.12 37.00 10.13
CA ALA A 320 -23.88 36.53 9.51
C ALA A 320 -23.62 35.03 9.81
N LEU A 321 -23.91 34.58 11.03
CA LEU A 321 -23.75 33.18 11.44
C LEU A 321 -24.76 32.27 10.73
N GLY A 322 -26.01 32.72 10.60
CA GLY A 322 -27.04 32.02 9.81
C GLY A 322 -26.64 31.87 8.35
N ALA A 323 -26.14 32.94 7.72
CA ALA A 323 -25.69 32.90 6.32
C ALA A 323 -24.50 31.94 6.11
N ARG A 324 -23.55 31.88 7.05
CA ARG A 324 -22.43 30.92 7.00
C ARG A 324 -22.91 29.47 7.12
N LEU A 325 -23.84 29.20 8.04
CA LEU A 325 -24.40 27.87 8.26
C LEU A 325 -25.19 27.38 7.03
N ASP A 326 -26.03 28.25 6.46
CA ASP A 326 -26.79 27.94 5.24
C ASP A 326 -25.85 27.66 4.05
N GLY A 327 -24.75 28.42 3.95
CA GLY A 327 -23.71 28.20 2.96
C GLY A 327 -23.00 26.84 3.09
N GLU A 328 -22.63 26.43 4.31
CA GLU A 328 -22.03 25.11 4.56
C GLU A 328 -23.00 23.95 4.28
N ILE A 329 -24.29 24.09 4.64
CA ILE A 329 -25.31 23.08 4.36
C ILE A 329 -25.49 22.92 2.85
N ALA A 330 -25.60 24.02 2.10
CA ALA A 330 -25.73 23.99 0.64
C ALA A 330 -24.50 23.36 -0.03
N ALA A 331 -23.29 23.70 0.42
CA ALA A 331 -22.04 23.14 -0.12
C ALA A 331 -21.89 21.63 0.15
N ARG A 332 -22.49 21.12 1.24
CA ARG A 332 -22.52 19.68 1.55
C ARG A 332 -23.58 18.92 0.74
N GLN A 333 -24.73 19.53 0.45
CA GLN A 333 -25.79 18.92 -0.36
C GLN A 333 -25.45 18.84 -1.85
N SER A 334 -24.54 19.68 -2.35
CA SER A 334 -24.15 19.70 -3.77
C SER A 334 -23.02 18.72 -4.15
N LYS A 335 -22.45 17.94 -3.21
CA LYS A 335 -21.43 16.93 -3.54
C LYS A 335 -22.10 15.61 -3.96
N PRO A 336 -21.79 15.05 -5.15
CA PRO A 336 -22.39 13.80 -5.62
C PRO A 336 -22.02 12.61 -4.72
N ASN A 337 -23.01 11.78 -4.41
CA ASN A 337 -22.93 10.57 -3.59
C ASN A 337 -22.06 9.49 -4.23
N ASP A 338 -20.88 9.23 -3.65
CA ASP A 338 -20.17 7.95 -3.81
C ASP A 338 -19.58 7.40 -2.49
N ALA A 339 -19.89 8.01 -1.35
CA ALA A 339 -19.45 7.52 -0.04
C ALA A 339 -20.65 7.31 0.89
N LYS A 340 -20.72 6.11 1.51
CA LYS A 340 -21.73 5.78 2.52
C LYS A 340 -21.82 6.89 3.59
N PRO A 341 -23.02 7.29 4.00
CA PRO A 341 -23.19 8.39 4.94
C PRO A 341 -22.67 8.00 6.33
N ASP A 342 -21.68 8.76 6.82
CA ASP A 342 -21.29 8.78 8.24
C ASP A 342 -22.46 9.37 9.05
N SER A 343 -23.30 8.48 9.61
CA SER A 343 -24.50 8.85 10.38
C SER A 343 -24.23 9.73 11.60
N ALA A 344 -22.98 9.77 12.09
CA ALA A 344 -22.57 10.61 13.20
C ALA A 344 -22.41 12.10 12.85
N LYS A 345 -22.19 12.44 11.57
CA LYS A 345 -21.92 13.83 11.15
C LYS A 345 -23.18 14.61 10.77
N SER A 346 -24.28 13.94 10.42
CA SER A 346 -25.56 14.65 10.20
C SER A 346 -26.19 15.13 11.51
N THR A 347 -25.93 14.42 12.61
CA THR A 347 -26.48 14.72 13.93
C THR A 347 -25.91 16.02 14.53
N GLU A 348 -24.68 16.40 14.17
CA GLU A 348 -24.04 17.63 14.67
C GLU A 348 -24.58 18.89 13.97
N ALA A 349 -24.77 18.83 12.65
CA ALA A 349 -25.35 19.93 11.88
C ALA A 349 -26.81 20.20 12.28
N GLU A 350 -27.59 19.14 12.54
CA GLU A 350 -28.97 19.27 13.03
C GLU A 350 -29.03 19.86 14.45
N ARG A 351 -28.10 19.49 15.34
CA ARG A 351 -27.99 20.11 16.67
C ARG A 351 -27.65 21.61 16.59
N LEU A 352 -26.67 21.99 15.77
CA LEU A 352 -26.30 23.39 15.57
C LEU A 352 -27.46 24.22 15.02
N LYS A 353 -28.24 23.66 14.06
CA LYS A 353 -29.43 24.32 13.54
C LYS A 353 -30.49 24.53 14.62
N PHE A 354 -30.73 23.52 15.45
CA PHE A 354 -31.66 23.62 16.56
C PHE A 354 -31.25 24.70 17.58
N ASP A 355 -29.96 24.81 17.90
CA ASP A 355 -29.45 25.82 18.82
C ASP A 355 -29.59 27.25 18.26
N VAL A 356 -29.32 27.45 16.97
CA VAL A 356 -29.53 28.73 16.28
C VAL A 356 -31.01 29.13 16.30
N ASP A 357 -31.92 28.20 16.03
CA ASP A 357 -33.36 28.48 16.06
C ASP A 357 -33.87 28.79 17.47
N ASN A 358 -33.33 28.13 18.49
CA ASN A 358 -33.63 28.42 19.89
C ASN A 358 -33.15 29.83 20.30
N LEU A 359 -31.95 30.22 19.86
CA LEU A 359 -31.41 31.56 20.08
C LEU A 359 -32.26 32.65 19.39
N LYS A 360 -32.72 32.41 18.15
CA LYS A 360 -33.64 33.33 17.46
C LYS A 360 -34.94 33.54 18.24
N ARG A 361 -35.55 32.46 18.75
CA ARG A 361 -36.77 32.56 19.57
C ARG A 361 -36.54 33.39 20.83
N ARG A 362 -35.44 33.16 21.55
CA ARG A 362 -35.10 33.96 22.73
C ARG A 362 -34.90 35.43 22.40
N LEU A 363 -34.32 35.74 21.24
CA LEU A 363 -34.18 37.12 20.79
C LEU A 363 -35.54 37.78 20.52
N ASP A 364 -36.46 37.06 19.87
CA ASP A 364 -37.82 37.53 19.61
C ASP A 364 -38.63 37.74 20.90
N ASP A 365 -38.41 36.92 21.93
CA ASP A 365 -38.99 37.10 23.26
C ASP A 365 -38.49 38.40 23.91
N VAL A 366 -37.19 38.66 23.85
CA VAL A 366 -36.59 39.91 24.35
C VAL A 366 -37.13 41.12 23.60
N VAL A 367 -37.38 41.02 22.29
CA VAL A 367 -38.01 42.11 21.52
C VAL A 367 -39.41 42.42 22.07
N ARG A 368 -40.23 41.38 22.29
CA ARG A 368 -41.58 41.56 22.84
C ARG A 368 -41.57 42.17 24.24
N GLU A 369 -40.68 41.74 25.11
CA GLU A 369 -40.52 42.34 26.44
C GLU A 369 -40.11 43.81 26.36
N ASN A 370 -39.23 44.17 25.41
CA ASN A 370 -38.83 45.57 25.22
C ASN A 370 -39.96 46.45 24.68
N ASP A 371 -40.79 45.94 23.78
CA ASP A 371 -41.96 46.66 23.30
C ASP A 371 -42.99 46.88 24.42
N ALA A 372 -43.15 45.88 25.31
CA ALA A 372 -43.97 46.02 26.51
C ALA A 372 -43.41 47.09 27.47
N LEU A 373 -42.09 47.10 27.72
CA LEU A 373 -41.43 48.11 28.55
C LEU A 373 -41.54 49.52 27.96
N ARG A 374 -41.38 49.68 26.64
CA ARG A 374 -41.59 50.97 25.95
C ARG A 374 -43.00 51.49 26.17
N THR A 375 -44.00 50.61 26.10
CA THR A 375 -45.41 50.97 26.31
C THR A 375 -45.64 51.42 27.76
N GLN A 376 -45.03 50.74 28.75
CA GLN A 376 -45.09 51.13 30.17
C GLN A 376 -44.39 52.47 30.45
N ILE A 377 -43.25 52.74 29.80
CA ILE A 377 -42.57 54.03 29.93
C ILE A 377 -43.44 55.14 29.34
N GLN A 378 -44.05 54.93 28.16
CA GLN A 378 -44.93 55.92 27.55
C GLN A 378 -46.15 56.24 28.42
N THR A 379 -46.77 55.26 29.08
CA THR A 379 -47.90 55.50 29.99
C THR A 379 -47.49 56.21 31.27
N LEU A 380 -46.30 55.93 31.82
CA LEU A 380 -45.76 56.67 32.97
C LEU A 380 -45.43 58.13 32.61
N THR A 381 -44.96 58.38 31.38
CA THR A 381 -44.57 59.73 30.93
C THR A 381 -45.78 60.60 30.59
N SER A 382 -46.89 60.01 30.14
CA SER A 382 -48.14 60.74 29.85
C SER A 382 -48.98 61.04 31.09
N GLY A 383 -48.82 60.28 32.18
CA GLY A 383 -49.54 60.48 33.45
C GLY A 383 -48.99 61.60 34.37
N GLN A 384 -47.87 62.25 34.00
CA GLN A 384 -47.25 63.35 34.76
C GLN A 384 -47.46 64.75 34.15
N LYS A 385 -48.36 64.89 33.17
CA LYS A 385 -48.71 66.19 32.56
C LYS A 385 -49.93 66.83 33.20
#